data_AF-A0A1W9H769-F1
#
_entry.id   AF-A0A1W9H769-F1
#
_cell.length_a   1.000
_cell.length_b   1.000
_cell.length_c   1.000
_cell.angle_alpha   90.00
_cell.angle_beta   90.00
_cell.angle_gamma   90.00
#
_symmetry.space_group_name_H-M   'P 1'
#
loop_
_entity.id
_entity.type
_entity.pdbx_description
1 polymer ?
#
loop_
_entity_poly.entity_id
_entity_poly.type
_entity_poly.pdbx_seq_one_letter_code
_entity_poly.pdbx_strand_id
1 'polypeptide(L)'
;MKVTTLAAAILTLGLAIAIPQSHASHADGTNTSDLVHKADLIFEGKVVEVDYRTSDVLQAGDVAMPHTYVTYEISRSFKGRSSQDKLITLRFRGGPDDAGNTLIIPGVPLFQVGDQDIVFVRGNGVEISPVVGGNFGRFRISKDAVHSDAWQEIWLRSNGQLDQGNFNEEKKSVTLRIGIKEFTFETETKAEWTPPADATKLTPVQFRKFLSDSVNQHYTPQALSSLKPAQSVQMHEQFAVGKAKPVAAPAVAPVLKKLDLEAPPHVEMTIHKD
;
A
#
# COMPACT_ATOMS: atom_id res chain seq x y z
N MET A 1 53.89 1.97 -57.44
CA MET A 1 53.00 2.98 -56.79
C MET A 1 52.53 2.37 -55.47
N LYS A 2 53.20 2.71 -54.37
CA LYS A 2 52.78 3.71 -53.36
C LYS A 2 51.50 3.31 -52.59
N VAL A 3 51.73 2.75 -51.38
CA VAL A 3 51.10 2.98 -50.05
C VAL A 3 49.55 2.88 -49.99
N THR A 4 48.89 2.11 -49.10
CA THR A 4 48.87 2.25 -47.62
C THR A 4 48.12 1.10 -46.93
N THR A 5 48.62 0.72 -45.75
CA THR A 5 47.97 -0.05 -44.67
C THR A 5 46.76 0.68 -44.05
N LEU A 6 45.77 -0.06 -43.54
CA LEU A 6 44.93 0.34 -42.40
C LEU A 6 44.33 -0.95 -41.77
N ALA A 7 44.93 -1.47 -40.70
CA ALA A 7 44.51 -1.27 -39.30
C ALA A 7 43.10 -1.83 -39.01
N ALA A 8 43.04 -3.09 -38.58
CA ALA A 8 41.87 -3.69 -37.95
C ALA A 8 41.78 -3.23 -36.49
N ALA A 9 40.89 -2.27 -36.22
CA ALA A 9 40.54 -1.90 -34.86
C ALA A 9 39.38 -2.79 -34.39
N ILE A 10 39.66 -3.70 -33.46
CA ILE A 10 38.65 -4.44 -32.71
C ILE A 10 38.04 -3.47 -31.70
N LEU A 11 36.85 -2.95 -32.01
CA LEU A 11 36.06 -2.16 -31.08
C LEU A 11 35.06 -3.10 -30.39
N THR A 12 35.45 -3.68 -29.26
CA THR A 12 34.55 -4.39 -28.36
C THR A 12 33.66 -3.37 -27.66
N LEU A 13 32.48 -3.13 -28.24
CA LEU A 13 31.42 -2.36 -27.60
C LEU A 13 30.84 -3.19 -26.46
N GLY A 14 31.31 -2.95 -25.24
CA GLY A 14 30.75 -3.52 -24.02
C GLY A 14 29.32 -3.04 -23.83
N LEU A 15 28.36 -3.86 -24.23
CA LEU A 15 26.94 -3.64 -23.96
C LEU A 15 26.71 -3.88 -22.47
N ALA A 16 26.77 -2.82 -21.67
CA ALA A 16 26.31 -2.85 -20.29
C ALA A 16 24.81 -3.17 -20.32
N ILE A 17 24.46 -4.42 -20.04
CA ILE A 17 23.10 -4.83 -19.78
C ILE A 17 22.69 -4.10 -18.50
N ALA A 18 22.06 -2.95 -18.65
CA ALA A 18 21.29 -2.34 -17.57
C ALA A 18 20.14 -3.30 -17.31
N ILE A 19 20.35 -4.24 -16.40
CA ILE A 19 19.27 -5.04 -15.81
C ILE A 19 18.38 -3.98 -15.16
N PRO A 20 17.15 -3.73 -15.65
CA PRO A 20 16.23 -2.95 -14.86
C PRO A 20 16.10 -3.70 -13.55
N GLN A 21 16.54 -3.08 -12.47
CA GLN A 21 16.23 -3.56 -11.14
C GLN A 21 14.71 -3.47 -11.06
N SER A 22 14.04 -4.57 -11.38
CA SER A 22 12.70 -4.82 -10.89
C SER A 22 12.85 -4.85 -9.38
N HIS A 23 12.71 -3.68 -8.77
CA HIS A 23 12.36 -3.60 -7.37
C HIS A 23 11.00 -4.28 -7.27
N ALA A 24 11.01 -5.60 -7.05
CA ALA A 24 9.98 -6.19 -6.23
C ALA A 24 9.84 -5.27 -5.02
N SER A 25 8.62 -4.88 -4.69
CA SER A 25 8.32 -4.00 -3.57
C SER A 25 8.70 -4.70 -2.26
N HIS A 26 9.99 -4.84 -2.01
CA HIS A 26 10.54 -5.26 -0.74
C HIS A 26 10.28 -4.12 0.24
N ALA A 27 9.67 -4.47 1.38
CA ALA A 27 9.39 -3.58 2.50
C ALA A 27 10.68 -3.16 3.23
N ASP A 28 11.72 -2.76 2.51
CA ASP A 28 12.92 -2.18 3.08
C ASP A 28 12.68 -0.69 3.29
N GLY A 29 12.38 -0.32 4.53
CA GLY A 29 12.30 1.06 5.01
C GLY A 29 11.18 1.88 4.37
N THR A 30 10.05 2.04 5.07
CA THR A 30 9.09 3.06 4.66
C THR A 30 9.72 4.42 4.93
N ASN A 31 10.19 5.10 3.87
CA ASN A 31 10.71 6.46 4.02
C ASN A 31 9.56 7.40 4.38
N THR A 32 9.47 7.76 5.66
CA THR A 32 8.43 8.66 6.18
C THR A 32 8.40 9.99 5.45
N SER A 33 9.57 10.51 5.05
CA SER A 33 9.64 11.75 4.30
C SER A 33 8.86 11.62 2.98
N ASP A 34 8.97 10.49 2.29
CA ASP A 34 8.22 10.25 1.06
C ASP A 34 6.71 10.16 1.30
N LEU A 35 6.28 9.52 2.39
CA LEU A 35 4.87 9.50 2.77
C LEU A 35 4.33 10.91 3.05
N VAL A 36 5.09 11.69 3.83
CA VAL A 36 4.73 13.07 4.20
C VAL A 36 4.64 13.97 2.98
N HIS A 37 5.57 13.86 2.02
CA HIS A 37 5.55 14.65 0.80
C HIS A 37 4.38 14.30 -0.10
N LYS A 38 4.09 13.00 -0.26
CA LYS A 38 3.02 12.53 -1.14
C LYS A 38 1.62 12.80 -0.58
N ALA A 39 1.43 12.85 0.73
CA ALA A 39 0.11 13.02 1.32
C ALA A 39 -0.45 14.45 1.16
N ASP A 40 -1.72 14.56 0.79
CA ASP A 40 -2.49 15.82 0.84
C ASP A 40 -3.00 16.10 2.26
N LEU A 41 -3.37 15.03 2.98
CA LEU A 41 -3.84 15.06 4.37
C LEU A 41 -3.15 13.95 5.16
N ILE A 42 -2.71 14.24 6.38
CA ILE A 42 -2.24 13.24 7.34
C ILE A 42 -3.04 13.46 8.62
N PHE A 43 -3.73 12.43 9.09
CA PHE A 43 -4.61 12.55 10.25
C PHE A 43 -4.55 11.33 11.15
N GLU A 44 -4.86 11.53 12.44
CA GLU A 44 -5.25 10.50 13.39
C GLU A 44 -6.77 10.51 13.53
N GLY A 45 -7.40 9.35 13.51
CA GLY A 45 -8.85 9.25 13.60
C GLY A 45 -9.34 7.83 13.87
N LYS A 46 -10.66 7.73 14.05
CA LYS A 46 -11.37 6.48 14.29
C LYS A 46 -12.34 6.22 13.16
N VAL A 47 -12.37 4.99 12.63
CA VAL A 47 -13.39 4.57 11.68
C VAL A 47 -14.74 4.55 12.39
N VAL A 48 -15.69 5.36 11.92
CA VAL A 48 -17.06 5.42 12.47
C VAL A 48 -18.07 4.72 11.59
N GLU A 49 -17.75 4.52 10.31
CA GLU A 49 -18.65 3.90 9.34
C GLU A 49 -17.85 3.20 8.24
N VAL A 50 -18.36 2.05 7.78
CA VAL A 50 -17.83 1.31 6.62
C VAL A 50 -19.02 0.89 5.77
N ASP A 51 -19.13 1.48 4.58
CA ASP A 51 -20.17 1.19 3.61
C ASP A 51 -19.61 0.60 2.32
N TYR A 52 -20.49 0.03 1.51
CA TYR A 52 -20.13 -0.60 0.25
C TYR A 52 -21.08 -0.18 -0.85
N ARG A 53 -20.51 0.06 -2.04
CA ARG A 53 -21.29 0.34 -3.25
C ARG A 53 -20.52 -0.04 -4.49
N THR A 54 -21.24 -0.58 -5.47
CA THR A 54 -20.74 -0.80 -6.82
C THR A 54 -20.76 0.52 -7.62
N SER A 55 -19.71 0.80 -8.40
CA SER A 55 -19.67 1.97 -9.30
C SER A 55 -20.76 1.91 -10.36
N ASP A 56 -21.15 3.06 -10.88
CA ASP A 56 -22.16 3.16 -11.94
C ASP A 56 -21.62 2.65 -13.28
N VAL A 57 -22.53 2.18 -14.14
CA VAL A 57 -22.27 1.89 -15.55
C VAL A 57 -22.97 2.97 -16.37
N LEU A 58 -22.24 4.05 -16.69
CA LEU A 58 -22.81 5.24 -17.31
C LEU A 58 -22.73 5.19 -18.84
N GLN A 59 -21.77 4.46 -19.38
CA GLN A 59 -21.57 4.30 -20.82
C GLN A 59 -21.06 2.90 -21.20
N ALA A 60 -21.10 2.62 -22.51
CA ALA A 60 -20.54 1.40 -23.07
C ALA A 60 -19.03 1.35 -22.79
N GLY A 61 -18.60 0.34 -22.02
CA GLY A 61 -17.19 0.19 -21.64
C GLY A 61 -16.91 0.47 -20.17
N ASP A 62 -17.89 0.91 -19.39
CA ASP A 62 -17.78 0.91 -17.93
C ASP A 62 -18.00 -0.49 -17.35
N VAL A 63 -17.57 -0.70 -16.11
CA VAL A 63 -17.84 -1.90 -15.31
C VAL A 63 -18.42 -1.52 -13.96
N ALA A 64 -19.33 -2.37 -13.47
CA ALA A 64 -19.80 -2.32 -12.10
C ALA A 64 -18.64 -2.82 -11.20
N MET A 65 -17.95 -1.91 -10.52
CA MET A 65 -16.77 -2.21 -9.71
C MET A 65 -17.08 -1.98 -8.22
N PRO A 66 -16.89 -2.99 -7.34
CA PRO A 66 -17.06 -2.82 -5.90
C PRO A 66 -16.12 -1.76 -5.31
N HIS A 67 -16.68 -0.92 -4.44
CA HIS A 67 -15.92 0.03 -3.63
C HIS A 67 -16.37 -0.01 -2.18
N THR A 68 -15.41 0.17 -1.28
CA THR A 68 -15.61 0.39 0.15
C THR A 68 -15.47 1.88 0.46
N TYR A 69 -16.41 2.41 1.21
CA TYR A 69 -16.40 3.77 1.73
C TYR A 69 -16.11 3.70 3.23
N VAL A 70 -15.10 4.42 3.67
CA VAL A 70 -14.66 4.39 5.07
C VAL A 70 -14.74 5.80 5.62
N THR A 71 -15.66 6.05 6.54
CA THR A 71 -15.80 7.34 7.20
C THR A 71 -14.98 7.34 8.48
N TYR A 72 -14.07 8.30 8.57
CA TYR A 72 -13.28 8.58 9.76
C TYR A 72 -13.81 9.80 10.50
N GLU A 73 -13.87 9.70 11.83
CA GLU A 73 -13.86 10.83 12.74
C GLU A 73 -12.40 11.20 13.05
N ILE A 74 -11.97 12.37 12.58
CA ILE A 74 -10.63 12.92 12.74
C ILE A 74 -10.50 13.53 14.13
N SER A 75 -9.55 13.02 14.92
CA SER A 75 -9.21 13.56 16.23
C SER A 75 -8.06 14.56 16.16
N ARG A 76 -7.16 14.40 15.18
CA ARG A 76 -6.00 15.27 14.98
C ARG A 76 -5.57 15.27 13.52
N SER A 77 -5.24 16.44 12.98
CA SER A 77 -4.56 16.56 11.68
C SER A 77 -3.09 16.95 11.90
N PHE A 78 -2.18 16.28 11.21
CA PHE A 78 -0.74 16.59 11.19
C PHE A 78 -0.36 17.41 9.96
N LYS A 79 -1.02 17.16 8.82
CA LYS A 79 -0.85 17.89 7.56
C LYS A 79 -2.19 18.02 6.87
N GLY A 80 -2.46 19.18 6.26
CA GLY A 80 -3.70 19.42 5.52
C GLY A 80 -4.94 19.41 6.41
N ARG A 81 -6.11 19.39 5.77
CA ARG A 81 -7.42 19.31 6.44
C ARG A 81 -8.43 18.58 5.57
N SER A 82 -9.49 18.05 6.17
CA SER A 82 -10.64 17.56 5.42
C SER A 82 -11.49 18.72 4.89
N SER A 83 -12.16 18.49 3.77
CA SER A 83 -13.25 19.34 3.26
C SER A 83 -14.52 19.29 4.11
N GLN A 84 -14.66 18.30 5.00
CA GLN A 84 -15.77 18.14 5.94
C GLN A 84 -15.32 18.27 7.40
N ASP A 85 -14.33 19.12 7.66
CA ASP A 85 -13.82 19.43 9.00
C ASP A 85 -13.32 18.18 9.76
N LYS A 86 -14.09 17.69 10.74
CA LYS A 86 -13.75 16.51 11.56
C LYS A 86 -14.12 15.18 10.91
N LEU A 87 -14.80 15.17 9.77
CA LEU A 87 -15.14 13.93 9.06
C LEU A 87 -14.39 13.85 7.74
N ILE A 88 -14.01 12.63 7.35
CA ILE A 88 -13.59 12.34 5.98
C ILE A 88 -14.05 10.94 5.59
N THR A 89 -14.73 10.84 4.45
CA THR A 89 -15.07 9.56 3.83
C THR A 89 -14.09 9.28 2.71
N LEU A 90 -13.37 8.17 2.84
CA LEU A 90 -12.37 7.68 1.90
C LEU A 90 -12.97 6.56 1.03
N ARG A 91 -12.73 6.60 -0.29
CA ARG A 91 -13.20 5.55 -1.21
C ARG A 91 -12.06 4.65 -1.65
N PHE A 92 -12.20 3.35 -1.37
CA PHE A 92 -11.28 2.28 -1.76
C PHE A 92 -11.93 1.39 -2.79
N ARG A 93 -11.16 0.91 -3.78
CA ARG A 93 -11.63 -0.15 -4.68
C ARG A 93 -11.53 -1.50 -3.97
N GLY A 94 -12.58 -2.30 -4.07
CA GLY A 94 -12.74 -3.56 -3.35
C GLY A 94 -14.02 -3.57 -2.53
N GLY A 95 -14.26 -4.67 -1.81
CA GLY A 95 -15.48 -4.90 -1.06
C GLY A 95 -16.46 -5.83 -1.78
N PRO A 96 -17.66 -6.04 -1.22
CA PRO A 96 -18.67 -6.91 -1.78
C PRO A 96 -19.27 -6.31 -3.05
N ASP A 97 -19.60 -7.17 -4.02
CA ASP A 97 -20.46 -6.82 -5.16
C ASP A 97 -21.93 -7.14 -4.85
N ASP A 98 -22.84 -6.68 -5.70
CA ASP A 98 -24.28 -6.92 -5.56
C ASP A 98 -24.68 -8.39 -5.84
N ALA A 99 -23.75 -9.21 -6.34
CA ALA A 99 -23.93 -10.64 -6.58
C ALA A 99 -23.45 -11.52 -5.41
N GLY A 100 -22.94 -10.91 -4.34
CA GLY A 100 -22.45 -11.60 -3.15
C GLY A 100 -21.01 -12.08 -3.23
N ASN A 101 -20.24 -11.74 -4.27
CA ASN A 101 -18.79 -11.92 -4.27
C ASN A 101 -18.11 -10.80 -3.47
N THR A 102 -16.83 -10.97 -3.16
CA THR A 102 -16.04 -9.95 -2.47
C THR A 102 -14.71 -9.78 -3.19
N LEU A 103 -14.45 -8.56 -3.65
CA LEU A 103 -13.19 -8.18 -4.26
C LEU A 103 -12.21 -7.72 -3.18
N ILE A 104 -11.16 -8.51 -2.96
CA ILE A 104 -10.04 -8.15 -2.09
C ILE A 104 -8.83 -7.86 -2.98
N ILE A 105 -8.25 -6.67 -2.84
CA ILE A 105 -7.11 -6.23 -3.64
C ILE A 105 -5.88 -6.18 -2.73
N PRO A 106 -4.81 -6.95 -3.01
CA PRO A 106 -3.57 -6.88 -2.24
C PRO A 106 -3.02 -5.45 -2.16
N GLY A 107 -2.61 -5.04 -0.95
CA GLY A 107 -2.10 -3.69 -0.68
C GLY A 107 -3.16 -2.60 -0.52
N VAL A 108 -4.44 -2.88 -0.80
CA VAL A 108 -5.54 -1.99 -0.40
C VAL A 108 -5.93 -2.34 1.04
N PRO A 109 -5.87 -1.39 1.99
CA PRO A 109 -6.17 -1.70 3.39
C PRO A 109 -7.64 -2.09 3.59
N LEU A 110 -7.89 -2.91 4.61
CA LEU A 110 -9.23 -3.33 5.04
C LEU A 110 -9.56 -2.72 6.41
N PHE A 111 -10.80 -2.29 6.60
CA PHE A 111 -11.20 -1.48 7.75
C PHE A 111 -12.37 -2.11 8.50
N GLN A 112 -12.40 -1.90 9.82
CA GLN A 112 -13.53 -2.18 10.69
C GLN A 112 -13.94 -0.91 11.43
N VAL A 113 -15.24 -0.78 11.71
CA VAL A 113 -15.72 0.27 12.62
C VAL A 113 -15.01 0.13 13.97
N GLY A 114 -14.51 1.25 14.50
CA GLY A 114 -13.72 1.29 15.72
C GLY A 114 -12.20 1.19 15.53
N ASP A 115 -11.72 0.87 14.33
CA ASP A 115 -10.28 0.97 14.01
C ASP A 115 -9.78 2.38 14.33
N GLN A 116 -8.67 2.48 15.04
CA GLN A 116 -7.97 3.73 15.34
C GLN A 116 -6.68 3.77 14.53
N ASP A 117 -6.54 4.80 13.70
CA ASP A 117 -5.47 4.85 12.71
C ASP A 117 -4.83 6.23 12.62
N ILE A 118 -3.58 6.25 12.19
CA ILE A 118 -2.97 7.39 11.51
C ILE A 118 -2.88 7.06 10.02
N VAL A 119 -3.42 7.94 9.17
CA VAL A 119 -3.59 7.70 7.73
C VAL A 119 -2.99 8.84 6.93
N PHE A 120 -2.19 8.48 5.93
CA PHE A 120 -1.62 9.36 4.93
C PHE A 120 -2.48 9.31 3.67
N VAL A 121 -3.24 10.36 3.40
CA VAL A 121 -4.24 10.42 2.33
C VAL A 121 -3.72 11.20 1.13
N ARG A 122 -3.93 10.68 -0.08
CA ARG A 122 -3.76 11.39 -1.35
C ARG A 122 -4.82 10.97 -2.35
N GLY A 123 -5.29 11.89 -3.18
CA GLY A 123 -6.08 11.52 -4.37
C GLY A 123 -7.41 10.81 -4.07
N ASN A 124 -8.05 11.15 -2.94
CA ASN A 124 -9.32 10.54 -2.54
C ASN A 124 -10.40 10.69 -3.62
N GLY A 125 -11.09 9.59 -3.92
CA GLY A 125 -12.07 9.51 -5.00
C GLY A 125 -11.47 9.23 -6.39
N VAL A 126 -10.15 9.22 -6.56
CA VAL A 126 -9.51 8.98 -7.86
C VAL A 126 -8.66 7.71 -7.85
N GLU A 127 -7.83 7.54 -6.81
CA GLU A 127 -6.93 6.39 -6.69
C GLU A 127 -7.67 5.10 -6.29
N ILE A 128 -7.08 3.94 -6.61
CA ILE A 128 -7.57 2.62 -6.17
C ILE A 128 -7.63 2.56 -4.64
N SER A 129 -6.60 3.09 -3.98
CA SER A 129 -6.55 3.35 -2.56
C SER A 129 -6.12 4.80 -2.36
N PRO A 130 -6.86 5.60 -1.59
CA PRO A 130 -6.49 6.97 -1.27
C PRO A 130 -5.43 7.03 -0.16
N VAL A 131 -4.91 5.89 0.29
CA VAL A 131 -3.81 5.82 1.26
C VAL A 131 -2.49 5.75 0.50
N VAL A 132 -1.56 6.64 0.85
CA VAL A 132 -0.26 6.74 0.18
C VAL A 132 0.49 5.41 0.29
N GLY A 133 0.78 4.80 -0.86
CA GLY A 133 1.45 3.50 -0.90
C GLY A 133 0.55 2.32 -0.49
N GLY A 134 -0.77 2.49 -0.46
CA GLY A 134 -1.68 1.45 0.00
C GLY A 134 -1.54 1.21 1.50
N ASN A 135 -1.34 -0.04 1.92
CA ASN A 135 -1.17 -0.41 3.32
C ASN A 135 0.03 0.23 4.02
N PHE A 136 1.05 0.69 3.30
CA PHE A 136 2.21 1.38 3.90
C PHE A 136 1.90 2.76 4.49
N GLY A 137 0.84 3.43 4.03
CA GLY A 137 0.44 4.75 4.52
C GLY A 137 -0.57 4.72 5.66
N ARG A 138 -0.88 3.53 6.21
CA ARG A 138 -1.77 3.35 7.34
C ARG A 138 -1.01 2.76 8.52
N PHE A 139 -1.17 3.41 9.67
CA PHE A 139 -0.61 2.95 10.94
C PHE A 139 -1.73 2.75 11.94
N ARG A 140 -1.84 1.54 12.47
CA ARG A 140 -2.85 1.17 13.47
C ARG A 140 -2.39 1.62 14.86
N ILE A 141 -3.28 2.28 15.61
CA ILE A 141 -3.00 2.81 16.94
C ILE A 141 -3.76 1.99 17.98
N SER A 142 -3.04 1.47 18.96
CA SER A 142 -3.61 0.95 20.21
C SER A 142 -3.14 1.82 21.38
N LYS A 143 -3.63 1.51 22.59
CA LYS A 143 -3.30 2.27 23.81
C LYS A 143 -1.80 2.45 24.00
N ASP A 144 -1.05 1.37 23.82
CA ASP A 144 0.36 1.30 24.20
C ASP A 144 1.31 1.11 23.01
N ALA A 145 0.79 0.94 21.79
CA ALA A 145 1.61 0.64 20.62
C ALA A 145 1.06 1.26 19.32
N VAL A 146 1.99 1.50 18.39
CA VAL A 146 1.69 1.77 16.98
C VAL A 146 2.15 0.57 16.16
N HIS A 147 1.33 0.20 15.18
CA HIS A 147 1.63 -0.90 14.27
C HIS A 147 1.48 -0.47 12.81
N SER A 148 2.08 -1.22 11.90
CA SER A 148 1.70 -1.16 10.48
C SER A 148 0.28 -1.69 10.28
N ASP A 149 -0.27 -1.54 9.07
CA ASP A 149 -1.56 -2.14 8.70
C ASP A 149 -1.61 -3.67 8.95
N ALA A 150 -0.47 -4.35 8.78
CA ALA A 150 -0.28 -5.78 9.01
C ALA A 150 0.08 -6.13 10.47
N TRP A 151 -0.15 -5.22 11.42
CA TRP A 151 0.10 -5.42 12.85
C TRP A 151 1.58 -5.66 13.24
N GLN A 152 2.53 -5.18 12.44
CA GLN A 152 3.94 -5.21 12.82
C GLN A 152 4.30 -4.00 13.67
N GLU A 153 5.23 -4.18 14.60
CA GLU A 153 5.79 -3.08 15.39
C GLU A 153 6.43 -2.01 14.50
N ILE A 154 6.30 -0.74 14.90
CA ILE A 154 6.98 0.37 14.21
C ILE A 154 8.20 0.81 15.00
N TRP A 155 9.35 0.85 14.32
CA TRP A 155 10.63 1.25 14.87
C TRP A 155 11.18 2.46 14.12
N LEU A 156 11.77 3.41 14.84
CA LEU A 156 12.40 4.60 14.27
C LEU A 156 13.91 4.47 14.35
N ARG A 157 14.58 4.59 13.20
CA ARG A 157 16.04 4.63 13.11
C ARG A 157 16.58 6.04 13.35
N SER A 158 17.86 6.12 13.71
CA SER A 158 18.55 7.40 13.96
C SER A 158 18.55 8.34 12.74
N ASN A 159 18.44 7.78 11.54
CA ASN A 159 18.36 8.53 10.27
C ASN A 159 16.94 9.00 9.91
N GLY A 160 15.93 8.78 10.77
CA GLY A 160 14.54 9.19 10.55
C GLY A 160 13.69 8.20 9.73
N GLN A 161 14.24 7.06 9.32
CA GLN A 161 13.48 6.00 8.63
C GLN A 161 12.64 5.18 9.60
N LEU A 162 11.45 4.77 9.15
CA LEU A 162 10.64 3.79 9.86
C LEU A 162 10.94 2.39 9.34
N ASP A 163 11.06 1.47 10.28
CA ASP A 163 11.21 0.04 10.04
C ASP A 163 10.03 -0.74 10.65
N GLN A 164 9.70 -1.88 10.05
CA GLN A 164 8.61 -2.75 10.50
C GLN A 164 9.22 -4.01 11.14
N GLY A 165 9.03 -4.11 12.45
CA GLY A 165 9.60 -5.16 13.28
C GLY A 165 8.74 -6.42 13.32
N ASN A 166 8.76 -7.08 14.49
CA ASN A 166 8.02 -8.31 14.71
C ASN A 166 6.51 -8.11 14.56
N PHE A 167 5.81 -9.16 14.14
CA PHE A 167 4.36 -9.19 14.15
C PHE A 167 3.82 -9.20 15.58
N ASN A 168 2.67 -8.57 15.78
CA ASN A 168 1.90 -8.77 16.98
C ASN A 168 1.34 -10.20 16.99
N GLU A 169 1.84 -11.02 17.91
CA GLU A 169 1.47 -12.43 18.08
C GLU A 169 -0.03 -12.65 18.25
N GLU A 170 -0.72 -11.74 18.94
CA GLU A 170 -2.18 -11.79 19.13
C GLU A 170 -2.96 -11.49 17.84
N LYS A 171 -2.26 -11.03 16.80
CA LYS A 171 -2.80 -10.65 15.49
C LYS A 171 -2.28 -11.54 14.37
N LYS A 172 -1.72 -12.71 14.68
CA LYS A 172 -1.34 -13.73 13.68
C LYS A 172 -2.50 -14.16 12.79
N SER A 173 -3.70 -14.19 13.35
CA SER A 173 -4.95 -14.44 12.65
C SER A 173 -5.93 -13.30 12.98
N VAL A 174 -6.46 -12.64 11.96
CA VAL A 174 -7.39 -11.52 12.12
C VAL A 174 -8.66 -11.81 11.31
N THR A 175 -9.78 -11.88 12.00
CA THR A 175 -11.10 -11.96 11.38
C THR A 175 -11.66 -10.56 11.16
N LEU A 176 -12.03 -10.25 9.92
CA LEU A 176 -12.65 -9.00 9.50
C LEU A 176 -14.01 -9.28 8.89
N ARG A 177 -15.01 -8.45 9.21
CA ARG A 177 -16.29 -8.47 8.53
C ARG A 177 -16.26 -7.56 7.30
N ILE A 178 -16.49 -8.13 6.11
CA ILE A 178 -16.57 -7.39 4.86
C ILE A 178 -17.98 -7.59 4.29
N GLY A 179 -18.80 -6.54 4.36
CA GLY A 179 -20.23 -6.64 4.08
C GLY A 179 -20.94 -7.57 5.06
N ILE A 180 -21.53 -8.64 4.54
CA ILE A 180 -22.23 -9.66 5.32
C ILE A 180 -21.37 -10.90 5.62
N LYS A 181 -20.13 -10.93 5.14
CA LYS A 181 -19.24 -12.09 5.25
C LYS A 181 -18.10 -11.81 6.23
N GLU A 182 -17.61 -12.86 6.88
CA GLU A 182 -16.40 -12.81 7.69
C GLU A 182 -15.25 -13.47 6.92
N PHE A 183 -14.08 -12.86 7.01
CA PHE A 183 -12.85 -13.34 6.39
C PHE A 183 -11.76 -13.38 7.45
N THR A 184 -11.08 -14.52 7.56
CA THR A 184 -9.92 -14.66 8.44
C THR A 184 -8.65 -14.59 7.60
N PHE A 185 -7.78 -13.66 7.97
CA PHE A 185 -6.48 -13.47 7.35
C PHE A 185 -5.40 -13.93 8.30
N GLU A 186 -4.53 -14.80 7.80
CA GLU A 186 -3.37 -15.26 8.55
C GLU A 186 -2.13 -14.54 8.02
N THR A 187 -1.29 -14.12 8.95
CA THR A 187 -0.04 -13.45 8.63
C THR A 187 1.07 -14.48 8.73
N GLU A 188 1.75 -14.75 7.61
CA GLU A 188 2.89 -15.68 7.61
C GLU A 188 4.00 -15.12 8.51
N THR A 189 4.48 -15.96 9.43
CA THR A 189 5.55 -15.57 10.33
C THR A 189 6.82 -15.32 9.51
N LYS A 190 7.27 -14.06 9.45
CA LYS A 190 8.59 -13.72 8.89
C LYS A 190 9.67 -14.38 9.76
N ALA A 191 10.83 -14.67 9.17
CA ALA A 191 12.03 -15.02 9.93
C ALA A 191 12.25 -14.00 11.06
N GLU A 192 12.78 -14.47 12.22
CA GLU A 192 13.05 -13.63 13.39
C GLU A 192 13.68 -12.29 12.96
N TRP A 193 13.03 -11.19 13.32
CA TRP A 193 13.54 -9.86 13.04
C TRP A 193 14.28 -9.33 14.26
N THR A 194 15.53 -8.93 14.04
CA THR A 194 16.36 -8.29 15.06
C THR A 194 16.36 -6.79 14.81
N PRO A 195 16.00 -5.96 15.80
CA PRO A 195 16.03 -4.52 15.64
C PRO A 195 17.44 -4.03 15.32
N PRO A 196 17.59 -3.10 14.35
CA PRO A 196 18.86 -2.39 14.15
C PRO A 196 19.32 -1.72 15.46
N ALA A 197 20.63 -1.70 15.70
CA ALA A 197 21.21 -1.15 16.94
C ALA A 197 20.86 0.33 17.19
N ASP A 198 20.54 1.08 16.14
CA ASP A 198 20.16 2.49 16.20
C ASP A 198 18.64 2.72 16.16
N ALA A 199 17.83 1.66 16.24
CA ALA A 199 16.39 1.73 16.14
C ALA A 199 15.72 1.74 17.52
N THR A 200 14.66 2.54 17.67
CA THR A 200 13.83 2.59 18.87
C THR A 200 12.38 2.26 18.51
N LYS A 201 11.76 1.31 19.23
CA LYS A 201 10.34 1.00 19.08
C LYS A 201 9.51 2.21 19.49
N LEU A 202 8.58 2.62 18.64
CA LEU A 202 7.77 3.80 18.90
C LEU A 202 6.53 3.47 19.73
N THR A 203 6.30 4.27 20.76
CA THR A 203 4.99 4.41 21.40
C THR A 203 4.09 5.35 20.57
N PRO A 204 2.76 5.34 20.77
CA PRO A 204 1.87 6.30 20.11
C PRO A 204 2.27 7.77 20.36
N VAL A 205 2.73 8.12 21.56
CA VAL A 205 3.17 9.50 21.87
C VAL A 205 4.41 9.88 21.07
N GLN A 206 5.42 8.99 21.03
CA GLN A 206 6.64 9.23 20.26
C GLN A 206 6.36 9.29 18.76
N PHE A 207 5.48 8.44 18.23
CA PHE A 207 5.13 8.46 16.81
C PHE A 207 4.42 9.75 16.41
N ARG A 208 3.42 10.21 17.19
CA ARG A 208 2.76 11.51 16.96
C ARG A 208 3.75 12.68 16.97
N LYS A 209 4.71 12.66 17.90
CA LYS A 209 5.76 13.67 17.97
C LYS A 209 6.64 13.63 16.71
N PHE A 210 7.14 12.45 16.36
CA PHE A 210 7.96 12.24 15.16
C PHE A 210 7.25 12.73 13.89
N LEU A 211 5.98 12.41 13.71
CA LEU A 211 5.19 12.88 12.56
C LEU A 211 5.05 14.40 12.54
N SER A 212 4.77 15.01 13.70
CA SER A 212 4.67 16.48 13.80
C SER A 212 5.99 17.15 13.44
N ASP A 213 7.11 16.62 13.97
CA ASP A 213 8.45 17.12 13.66
C ASP A 213 8.77 16.95 12.17
N SER A 214 8.45 15.79 11.58
CA SER A 214 8.70 15.51 10.16
C SER A 214 7.89 16.43 9.24
N VAL A 215 6.62 16.71 9.55
CA VAL A 215 5.83 17.69 8.79
C VAL A 215 6.43 19.09 8.92
N ASN A 216 6.76 19.53 10.13
CA ASN A 216 7.30 20.86 10.38
C ASN A 216 8.71 21.07 9.78
N GLN A 217 9.47 20.01 9.56
CA GLN A 217 10.74 20.05 8.85
C GLN A 217 10.57 20.38 7.35
N HIS A 218 9.43 20.02 6.76
CA HIS A 218 9.18 20.16 5.33
C HIS A 218 8.20 21.28 4.97
N TYR A 219 7.36 21.72 5.91
CA TYR A 219 6.29 22.68 5.64
C TYR A 219 6.25 23.79 6.69
N THR A 220 6.16 25.04 6.23
CA THR A 220 5.88 26.18 7.11
C THR A 220 4.39 26.23 7.46
N PRO A 221 4.00 26.88 8.57
CA PRO A 221 2.58 27.06 8.90
C PRO A 221 1.78 27.74 7.78
N GLN A 222 2.39 28.70 7.08
CA GLN A 222 1.75 29.38 5.95
C GLN A 222 1.55 28.43 4.76
N ALA A 223 2.55 27.60 4.43
CA ALA A 223 2.42 26.57 3.39
C ALA A 223 1.29 25.58 3.74
N LEU A 224 1.23 25.09 4.98
CA LEU A 224 0.16 24.20 5.45
C LEU A 224 -1.22 24.84 5.33
N SER A 225 -1.36 26.13 5.69
CA SER A 225 -2.64 26.85 5.60
C SER A 225 -3.14 27.05 4.16
N SER A 226 -2.23 27.01 3.19
CA SER A 226 -2.55 27.18 1.76
C SER A 226 -2.92 25.87 1.05
N LEU A 227 -2.75 24.72 1.71
CA LEU A 227 -3.09 23.43 1.11
C LEU A 227 -4.59 23.33 0.82
N LYS A 228 -4.92 22.83 -0.36
CA LYS A 228 -6.31 22.48 -0.70
C LYS A 228 -6.80 21.40 0.27
N PRO A 229 -8.02 21.53 0.83
CA PRO A 229 -8.59 20.46 1.65
C PRO A 229 -8.68 19.14 0.89
N ALA A 230 -8.39 18.04 1.56
CA ALA A 230 -8.64 16.71 1.03
C ALA A 230 -10.16 16.53 0.85
N GLN A 231 -10.55 16.08 -0.33
CA GLN A 231 -11.95 15.85 -0.65
C GLN A 231 -12.48 14.68 0.19
N SER A 232 -13.63 14.88 0.83
CA SER A 232 -14.46 13.81 1.40
C SER A 232 -15.46 13.39 0.32
N VAL A 233 -15.41 12.12 -0.10
CA VAL A 233 -16.33 11.63 -1.15
C VAL A 233 -17.72 11.44 -0.59
N GLN A 234 -18.75 11.62 -1.43
CA GLN A 234 -20.12 11.30 -1.04
C GLN A 234 -20.50 9.94 -1.64
N MET A 235 -21.00 9.02 -0.81
CA MET A 235 -21.31 7.66 -1.25
C MET A 235 -22.32 7.63 -2.41
N HIS A 236 -23.26 8.58 -2.46
CA HIS A 236 -24.30 8.65 -3.49
C HIS A 236 -23.88 9.46 -4.72
N GLU A 237 -22.69 10.06 -4.74
CA GLU A 237 -22.17 10.76 -5.90
C GLU A 237 -21.90 9.77 -7.05
N GLN A 238 -22.36 10.10 -8.26
CA GLN A 238 -22.18 9.22 -9.40
C GLN A 238 -20.71 9.15 -9.83
N PHE A 239 -20.25 7.94 -10.15
CA PHE A 239 -18.93 7.71 -10.74
C PHE A 239 -18.88 6.37 -11.45
N ALA A 240 -18.08 6.29 -12.50
CA ALA A 240 -17.87 5.07 -13.27
C ALA A 240 -16.41 4.62 -13.26
N VAL A 241 -16.21 3.33 -13.47
CA VAL A 241 -14.88 2.74 -13.68
C VAL A 241 -14.86 2.12 -15.07
N GLY A 242 -13.92 2.56 -15.91
CA GLY A 242 -13.74 1.98 -17.25
C GLY A 242 -13.19 0.55 -17.18
N LYS A 243 -13.51 -0.25 -18.20
CA LYS A 243 -12.90 -1.58 -18.41
C LYS A 243 -11.39 -1.48 -18.45
N ALA A 244 -10.73 -2.47 -17.86
CA ALA A 244 -9.29 -2.64 -18.01
C ALA A 244 -8.94 -2.73 -19.50
N LYS A 245 -7.96 -1.94 -19.92
CA LYS A 245 -7.44 -2.00 -21.28
C LYS A 245 -6.27 -2.99 -21.30
N PRO A 246 -6.27 -3.99 -22.21
CA PRO A 246 -5.12 -4.85 -22.38
C PRO A 246 -3.88 -4.00 -22.66
N VAL A 247 -2.81 -4.23 -21.90
CA VAL A 247 -1.49 -3.69 -22.20
C VAL A 247 -0.70 -4.83 -22.82
N ALA A 248 -0.01 -4.56 -23.93
CA ALA A 248 0.88 -5.56 -24.53
C ALA A 248 1.88 -6.01 -23.47
N ALA A 249 2.09 -7.32 -23.35
CA ALA A 249 3.14 -7.84 -22.49
C ALA A 249 4.47 -7.20 -22.90
N PRO A 250 5.35 -6.85 -21.94
CA PRO A 250 6.72 -6.46 -22.27
C PRO A 250 7.32 -7.55 -23.17
N ALA A 251 8.08 -7.16 -24.20
CA ALA A 251 8.77 -8.13 -25.04
C ALA A 251 9.72 -8.94 -24.14
N VAL A 252 9.34 -10.18 -23.83
CA VAL A 252 10.20 -11.12 -23.11
C VAL A 252 11.23 -11.60 -24.11
N ALA A 253 12.49 -11.19 -23.93
CA ALA A 253 13.58 -11.79 -24.69
C ALA A 253 13.56 -13.31 -24.45
N PRO A 254 13.58 -14.15 -25.50
CA PRO A 254 13.54 -15.60 -25.30
C PRO A 254 14.75 -16.02 -24.46
N VAL A 255 14.49 -16.53 -23.27
CA VAL A 255 15.52 -17.16 -22.44
C VAL A 255 15.84 -18.51 -23.09
N LEU A 256 16.87 -18.54 -23.94
CA LEU A 256 17.51 -19.77 -24.39
C LEU A 256 18.30 -20.38 -23.22
N LYS A 257 17.59 -20.93 -22.23
CA LYS A 257 18.18 -21.93 -21.34
C LYS A 257 17.78 -23.29 -21.91
N LYS A 258 18.76 -24.05 -22.41
CA LYS A 258 18.60 -25.51 -22.53
C LYS A 258 18.29 -26.02 -21.12
N LEU A 259 17.06 -26.42 -20.87
CA LEU A 259 16.77 -27.33 -19.77
C LEU A 259 17.29 -28.69 -20.21
N ASP A 260 18.40 -29.13 -19.63
CA ASP A 260 18.70 -30.55 -19.60
C ASP A 260 17.64 -31.20 -18.71
N LEU A 261 16.68 -31.85 -19.37
CA LEU A 261 15.64 -32.68 -18.75
C LEU A 261 16.29 -33.97 -18.24
N GLU A 262 16.84 -33.96 -17.03
CA GLU A 262 16.91 -35.18 -16.24
C GLU A 262 15.59 -35.32 -15.49
N ALA A 263 14.81 -36.34 -15.86
CA ALA A 263 13.55 -36.67 -15.23
C ALA A 263 13.80 -37.21 -13.81
N PRO A 264 13.16 -36.67 -12.76
CA PRO A 264 13.18 -37.30 -11.45
C PRO A 264 12.35 -38.60 -11.48
N PRO A 265 12.71 -39.64 -10.70
CA PRO A 265 11.97 -40.90 -10.68
C PRO A 265 10.55 -40.70 -10.14
N HIS A 266 9.60 -41.34 -10.81
CA HIS A 266 8.18 -41.34 -10.48
C HIS A 266 7.94 -41.89 -9.06
N VAL A 267 7.37 -41.06 -8.19
CA VAL A 267 6.74 -41.53 -6.93
C VAL A 267 5.24 -41.61 -7.19
N GLU A 268 4.72 -42.83 -7.18
CA GLU A 268 3.30 -43.13 -7.34
C GLU A 268 2.56 -42.79 -6.03
N MET A 269 1.65 -41.82 -6.07
CA MET A 269 0.85 -41.39 -4.93
C MET A 269 -0.54 -42.04 -5.01
N THR A 270 -0.74 -43.13 -4.27
CA THR A 270 -2.05 -43.79 -4.14
C THR A 270 -2.92 -43.01 -3.17
N ILE A 271 -4.06 -42.51 -3.64
CA ILE A 271 -5.07 -41.83 -2.81
C ILE A 271 -6.05 -42.90 -2.30
N HIS A 272 -6.06 -43.14 -0.99
CA HIS A 272 -7.16 -43.81 -0.32
C HIS A 272 -8.26 -42.80 0.01
N LYS A 273 -9.50 -43.21 -0.24
CA LYS A 273 -10.70 -42.44 0.02
C LYS A 273 -11.35 -43.03 1.28
N ASP A 274 -11.43 -42.23 2.33
CA ASP A 274 -12.31 -42.49 3.48
C ASP A 274 -13.74 -41.99 3.18
#